data_AF-A0A7J6TZG0-F1
#
_entry.id   AF-A0A7J6TZG0-F1
#
_cell.length_a   1.000
_cell.length_b   1.000
_cell.length_c   1.000
_cell.angle_alpha   90.00
_cell.angle_beta   90.00
_cell.angle_gamma   90.00
#
_symmetry.space_group_name_H-M   'P 1'
#
loop_
_entity.id
_entity.type
_entity.pdbx_description
1 polymer ?
#
loop_
_entity_poly.entity_id
_entity_poly.type
_entity_poly.pdbx_seq_one_letter_code
_entity_poly.pdbx_strand_id
1 'polypeptide(L)'
;MAAAVLGEEDILNTSVEGLDATALDDYIDVLERHQIECERTSRYSEAEATRQRLKQLRENEQNRAREELRTQQLSERLSVEEAHMKELQEFNEVWDRNMTEFEQHSMSLQQQLAERQM
;
A
#
# COMPACT_ATOMS: atom_id res chain seq x y z
N MET A 1 30.99 -8.44 -32.88
CA MET A 1 29.65 -8.64 -32.30
C MET A 1 28.92 -7.33 -32.45
N ALA A 2 27.88 -7.30 -33.30
CA ALA A 2 27.13 -6.10 -33.59
C ALA A 2 26.23 -5.76 -32.39
N ALA A 3 26.48 -4.62 -31.75
CA ALA A 3 25.54 -4.05 -30.79
C ALA A 3 24.28 -3.67 -31.58
N ALA A 4 23.15 -4.30 -31.27
CA ALA A 4 21.87 -3.91 -31.81
C ALA A 4 21.60 -2.47 -31.35
N VAL A 5 21.73 -1.53 -32.28
CA VAL A 5 21.33 -0.15 -32.07
C VAL A 5 19.81 -0.16 -31.94
N LEU A 6 19.30 0.00 -30.72
CA LEU A 6 17.89 0.24 -30.49
C LEU A 6 17.54 1.54 -31.21
N GLY A 7 16.57 1.47 -32.12
CA GLY A 7 16.09 2.65 -32.82
C GLY A 7 15.40 3.61 -31.85
N GLU A 8 15.32 4.89 -32.21
CA GLU A 8 14.59 5.92 -31.46
C GLU A 8 13.13 5.49 -31.13
N GLU A 9 12.51 4.69 -32.01
CA GLU A 9 11.17 4.12 -31.80
C GLU A 9 11.13 2.95 -30.79
N ASP A 10 12.18 2.14 -30.67
CA ASP A 10 12.22 1.01 -29.73
C ASP A 10 12.32 1.49 -28.26
N ILE A 11 13.01 2.61 -28.03
CA ILE A 11 13.18 3.23 -26.71
C ILE A 11 11.86 3.82 -26.21
N LEU A 12 11.09 4.42 -27.11
CA LEU A 12 9.79 5.03 -26.81
C LEU A 12 8.67 4.00 -26.68
N ASN A 13 8.72 2.93 -27.49
CA ASN A 13 7.63 1.95 -27.60
C ASN A 13 7.79 0.70 -26.72
N THR A 14 8.89 0.59 -25.94
CA THR A 14 9.03 -0.49 -24.97
C THR A 14 7.98 -0.33 -23.86
N SER A 15 6.99 -1.23 -23.87
CA SER A 15 5.98 -1.38 -22.82
C SER A 15 6.65 -1.91 -21.55
N VAL A 16 6.77 -1.03 -20.55
CA VAL A 16 7.34 -1.33 -19.22
C VAL A 16 6.23 -1.63 -18.21
N GLU A 17 4.98 -1.68 -18.68
CA GLU A 17 3.79 -1.90 -17.87
C GLU A 17 3.77 -3.34 -17.33
N GLY A 18 3.87 -3.46 -16.00
CA GLY A 18 3.78 -4.74 -15.30
C GLY A 18 5.11 -5.42 -14.97
N LEU A 19 6.26 -4.79 -15.22
CA LEU A 19 7.54 -5.28 -14.72
C LEU A 19 7.64 -5.13 -13.19
N ASP A 20 8.28 -6.10 -12.55
CA ASP A 20 8.60 -6.04 -11.13
C ASP A 20 9.64 -4.92 -10.86
N ALA A 21 9.77 -4.51 -9.59
CA ALA A 21 10.67 -3.41 -9.24
C ALA A 21 12.13 -3.70 -9.66
N THR A 22 12.57 -4.95 -9.51
CA THR A 22 13.94 -5.36 -9.86
C THR A 22 14.20 -5.35 -11.36
N ALA A 23 13.28 -5.85 -12.19
CA ALA A 23 13.44 -5.80 -13.65
C ALA A 23 13.31 -4.37 -14.19
N LEU A 24 12.55 -3.50 -13.52
CA LEU A 24 12.49 -2.09 -13.85
C LEU A 24 13.84 -1.39 -13.57
N ASP A 25 14.46 -1.68 -12.43
CA ASP A 25 15.79 -1.17 -12.08
C ASP A 25 16.86 -1.66 -13.06
N ASP A 26 16.86 -2.95 -13.38
CA ASP A 26 17.78 -3.53 -14.38
C ASP A 26 17.59 -2.87 -15.76
N TYR A 27 16.35 -2.56 -16.13
CA TYR A 27 16.03 -1.87 -17.38
C TYR A 27 16.51 -0.40 -17.37
N ILE A 28 16.35 0.30 -16.24
CA ILE A 28 16.88 1.66 -16.05
C ILE A 28 18.41 1.66 -16.22
N ASP A 29 19.11 0.71 -15.59
CA ASP A 29 20.56 0.57 -15.69
C ASP A 29 21.04 0.30 -17.13
N VAL A 30 20.25 -0.44 -17.91
CA VAL A 30 20.53 -0.68 -19.34
C VAL A 30 20.32 0.59 -20.15
N LEU A 31 19.26 1.35 -19.90
CA LEU A 31 18.99 2.62 -20.58
C LEU A 31 20.04 3.69 -20.25
N GLU A 32 20.54 3.76 -19.02
CA GLU A 32 21.62 4.68 -18.64
C GLU A 32 22.93 4.35 -19.37
N ARG A 33 23.26 3.06 -19.48
CA ARG A 33 24.42 2.62 -20.28
C ARG A 33 24.26 2.98 -21.75
N HIS A 34 23.06 2.80 -22.31
CA HIS A 34 22.75 3.18 -23.68
C HIS A 34 22.88 4.70 -23.91
N GLN A 35 22.41 5.51 -22.96
CA GLN A 35 22.55 6.97 -23.02
C GLN A 35 24.03 7.39 -23.14
N ILE A 36 24.90 6.83 -22.29
CA ILE A 36 26.34 7.14 -22.29
C ILE A 36 26.98 6.75 -23.63
N GLU A 37 26.55 5.63 -24.22
CA GLU A 37 27.05 5.18 -25.53
C GLU A 37 26.58 6.10 -26.67
N CYS A 38 25.33 6.57 -26.64
CA CYS A 38 24.80 7.55 -27.59
C CYS A 38 25.50 8.92 -27.49
N GLU A 39 25.77 9.39 -26.26
CA GLU A 39 26.54 10.62 -26.04
C GLU A 39 27.97 10.50 -26.58
N ARG A 40 28.64 9.36 -26.34
CA ARG A 40 29.99 9.09 -26.85
C ARG A 40 30.05 9.03 -28.38
N THR A 41 28.98 8.58 -29.02
CA THR A 41 28.87 8.47 -30.48
C THR A 41 28.28 9.73 -31.15
N SER A 42 28.08 10.81 -30.39
CA SER A 42 27.52 12.09 -30.86
C SER A 42 26.09 12.00 -31.43
N ARG A 43 25.31 11.00 -30.99
CA ARG A 43 23.89 10.81 -31.35
C ARG A 43 22.99 11.48 -30.32
N TYR A 44 22.95 12.81 -30.36
CA TYR A 44 22.30 13.62 -29.32
C TYR A 44 20.76 13.50 -29.27
N SER A 45 20.08 13.29 -30.41
CA SER A 45 18.61 13.13 -30.45
C SER A 45 18.15 11.89 -29.67
N GLU A 46 18.83 10.76 -29.87
CA GLU A 46 18.52 9.51 -29.16
C GLU A 46 18.91 9.56 -27.68
N ALA A 47 20.00 10.27 -27.36
CA ALA A 47 20.36 10.52 -25.97
C ALA A 47 19.28 11.36 -25.26
N GLU A 48 18.72 12.37 -25.93
CA GLU A 48 17.62 13.17 -25.41
C GLU A 48 16.33 12.35 -25.24
N ALA A 49 15.97 11.52 -26.23
CA ALA A 49 14.83 10.61 -26.14
C ALA A 49 14.97 9.60 -24.98
N THR A 50 16.16 9.01 -24.82
CA THR A 50 16.49 8.11 -23.70
C THR A 50 16.36 8.83 -22.36
N ARG A 51 16.87 10.06 -22.27
CA ARG A 51 16.80 10.88 -21.05
C ARG A 51 15.37 11.24 -20.67
N GLN A 52 14.53 11.58 -21.64
CA GLN A 52 13.12 11.84 -21.42
C GLN A 52 12.39 10.58 -20.94
N ARG A 53 12.70 9.42 -21.54
CA ARG A 53 12.13 8.13 -21.12
C ARG A 53 12.54 7.76 -19.69
N LEU A 54 13.82 7.90 -19.34
CA LEU A 54 14.32 7.68 -17.98
C LEU A 54 13.61 8.56 -16.94
N LYS A 55 13.39 9.85 -17.27
CA LYS A 55 12.65 10.76 -16.40
C LYS A 55 11.22 10.28 -16.18
N GLN A 56 10.51 9.88 -17.23
CA GLN A 56 9.15 9.36 -17.12
C GLN A 56 9.09 8.09 -16.26
N LEU A 57 10.03 7.17 -16.44
CA LEU A 57 10.07 5.91 -15.68
C LEU A 57 10.26 6.16 -14.19
N ARG A 58 11.19 7.06 -13.83
CA ARG A 58 11.42 7.46 -12.43
C ARG A 58 10.21 8.16 -11.81
N GLU A 59 9.55 9.04 -12.56
CA GLU A 59 8.33 9.71 -12.07
C GLU A 59 7.20 8.71 -11.83
N ASN A 60 7.02 7.74 -12.74
CA ASN A 60 6.02 6.69 -12.59
C ASN A 60 6.32 5.77 -11.40
N GLU A 61 7.57 5.36 -11.22
CA GLU A 61 7.99 4.54 -10.09
C GLU A 61 7.78 5.27 -8.75
N GLN A 62 8.16 6.55 -8.69
CA GLN A 62 7.92 7.39 -7.51
C GLN A 62 6.42 7.51 -7.20
N ASN A 63 5.58 7.69 -8.22
CA ASN A 63 4.13 7.73 -8.04
C ASN A 63 3.58 6.39 -7.54
N ARG A 64 4.03 5.27 -8.13
CA ARG A 64 3.66 3.91 -7.68
C ARG A 64 4.03 3.69 -6.21
N ALA A 65 5.27 3.96 -5.83
CA ALA A 65 5.75 3.82 -4.46
C ALA A 65 4.95 4.69 -3.48
N ARG A 66 4.58 5.91 -3.89
CA ARG A 66 3.74 6.81 -3.09
C ARG A 66 2.32 6.28 -2.91
N GLU A 67 1.72 5.70 -3.95
CA GLU A 67 0.39 5.10 -3.90
C GLU A 67 0.36 3.82 -3.06
N GLU A 68 1.39 2.99 -3.16
CA GLU A 68 1.58 1.82 -2.31
C GLU A 68 1.67 2.22 -0.83
N LEU A 69 2.49 3.22 -0.50
CA LEU A 69 2.59 3.72 0.87
C LEU A 69 1.26 4.25 1.40
N ARG A 70 0.52 5.02 0.59
CA ARG A 70 -0.82 5.51 0.98
C ARG A 70 -1.79 4.36 1.23
N THR A 71 -1.75 3.33 0.38
CA THR A 71 -2.59 2.14 0.52
C THR A 71 -2.26 1.39 1.80
N GLN A 72 -0.98 1.22 2.11
CA GLN A 72 -0.52 0.61 3.36
C GLN A 72 -0.99 1.41 4.58
N GLN A 73 -0.80 2.73 4.58
CA GLN A 73 -1.25 3.60 5.67
C GLN A 73 -2.77 3.56 5.89
N LEU A 74 -3.54 3.50 4.80
CA LEU A 74 -4.99 3.35 4.88
C LEU A 74 -5.37 1.99 5.47
N SER A 75 -4.72 0.92 5.03
CA SER A 75 -4.93 -0.43 5.55
C SER A 75 -4.60 -0.52 7.04
N GLU A 76 -3.50 0.07 7.48
CA GLU A 76 -3.11 0.13 8.90
C GLU A 76 -4.17 0.87 9.72
N ARG A 77 -4.64 2.03 9.24
CA ARG A 77 -5.68 2.80 9.93
C ARG A 77 -6.98 2.00 10.06
N LEU A 78 -7.44 1.37 8.98
CA LEU A 78 -8.64 0.55 8.98
C LEU A 78 -8.50 -0.64 9.93
N SER A 79 -7.34 -1.30 9.95
CA SER A 79 -7.09 -2.43 10.86
C SER A 79 -7.17 -2.01 12.33
N VAL A 80 -6.72 -0.81 12.69
CA VAL A 80 -6.83 -0.28 14.05
C VAL A 80 -8.29 0.05 14.40
N GLU A 81 -9.00 0.70 13.49
CA GLU A 81 -10.42 1.03 13.66
C GLU A 81 -11.27 -0.23 13.85
N GLU A 82 -11.01 -1.28 13.06
CA GLU A 82 -11.68 -2.58 13.17
C GLU A 82 -11.39 -3.26 14.52
N ALA A 83 -10.13 -3.24 14.98
CA ALA A 83 -9.76 -3.78 16.27
C ALA A 83 -10.51 -3.06 17.42
N HIS A 84 -10.54 -1.73 17.40
CA HIS A 84 -11.27 -0.95 18.40
C HIS A 84 -12.78 -1.22 18.38
N MET A 85 -13.38 -1.35 17.19
CA MET A 85 -14.81 -1.66 17.06
C MET A 85 -15.13 -3.02 17.68
N LYS A 86 -14.26 -4.01 17.44
CA LYS A 86 -14.40 -5.35 17.99
C LYS A 86 -14.26 -5.34 19.52
N GLU A 87 -13.27 -4.66 20.06
CA GLU A 87 -13.09 -4.52 21.51
C GLU A 87 -14.30 -3.87 22.18
N LEU A 88 -14.86 -2.82 21.57
CA LEU A 88 -16.06 -2.16 22.08
C LEU A 88 -17.28 -3.09 22.06
N GLN A 89 -17.43 -3.88 21.01
CA GLN A 89 -18.50 -4.88 20.94
C GLN A 89 -18.36 -5.92 22.04
N GLU A 90 -17.17 -6.50 22.20
CA GLU A 90 -16.88 -7.48 23.26
C GLU A 90 -17.12 -6.90 24.66
N PHE A 91 -16.72 -5.63 24.87
CA PHE A 91 -16.98 -4.92 26.11
C PHE A 91 -18.48 -4.79 26.39
N ASN A 92 -19.27 -4.33 25.42
CA ASN A 92 -20.71 -4.16 25.58
C ASN A 92 -21.40 -5.50 25.87
N GLU A 93 -21.02 -6.57 25.18
CA GLU A 93 -21.57 -7.91 25.41
C GLU A 93 -21.31 -8.41 26.84
N VAL A 94 -20.11 -8.17 27.37
CA VAL A 94 -19.76 -8.53 28.75
C VAL A 94 -20.47 -7.63 29.75
N TRP A 95 -20.54 -6.33 29.46
CA TRP A 95 -21.21 -5.35 30.30
C TRP A 95 -22.70 -5.68 30.47
N ASP A 96 -23.41 -5.92 29.37
CA ASP A 96 -24.84 -6.22 29.37
C ASP A 96 -25.14 -7.51 30.14
N ARG A 97 -24.28 -8.52 30.00
CA ARG A 97 -24.38 -9.76 30.78
C ARG A 97 -24.23 -9.50 32.27
N ASN A 98 -23.16 -8.80 32.67
CA ASN A 98 -22.90 -8.50 34.08
C ASN A 98 -24.02 -7.65 34.68
N MET A 99 -24.56 -6.70 33.92
CA MET A 99 -25.67 -5.86 34.36
C MET A 99 -26.94 -6.70 34.58
N THR A 100 -27.24 -7.61 33.65
CA THR A 100 -28.38 -8.53 33.77
C THR A 100 -28.24 -9.42 35.02
N GLU A 101 -27.06 -9.99 35.26
CA GLU A 101 -26.79 -10.81 36.44
C GLU A 101 -26.95 -10.01 37.74
N PHE A 102 -26.44 -8.78 37.77
CA PHE A 102 -26.56 -7.87 38.91
C PHE A 102 -28.01 -7.50 39.22
N GLU A 103 -28.80 -7.18 38.18
CA GLU A 103 -30.23 -6.86 38.31
C GLU A 103 -31.01 -8.06 38.86
N GLN A 104 -30.78 -9.26 38.31
CA GLN A 104 -31.42 -10.49 38.80
C GLN A 104 -31.07 -10.77 40.26
N HIS A 105 -29.81 -10.61 40.65
CA HIS A 105 -29.38 -10.79 42.03
C HIS A 105 -30.04 -9.78 42.98
N SER A 106 -30.08 -8.51 42.58
CA SER A 106 -30.72 -7.43 43.34
C SER A 106 -32.22 -7.66 43.52
N MET A 107 -32.93 -8.08 42.46
CA MET A 107 -34.35 -8.42 42.53
C MET A 107 -34.60 -9.60 43.48
N SER A 108 -33.79 -10.66 43.38
CA SER A 108 -33.91 -11.82 44.27
C SER A 108 -33.73 -11.44 45.74
N LEU A 109 -32.74 -10.59 46.05
CA LEU A 109 -32.49 -10.10 47.40
C LEU A 109 -33.65 -9.24 47.92
N GLN A 110 -34.19 -8.34 47.09
CA GLN A 110 -35.36 -7.53 47.44
C GLN A 110 -36.57 -8.41 47.75
N GLN A 111 -36.81 -9.46 46.97
CA GLN A 111 -37.91 -10.39 47.18
C GLN A 111 -37.75 -11.16 48.50
N GLN A 112 -36.55 -11.68 48.80
CA GLN A 112 -36.26 -12.35 50.07
C GLN A 112 -36.46 -11.44 51.29
N LEU A 113 -36.12 -10.15 51.17
CA LEU A 113 -36.35 -9.17 52.23
C LEU A 113 -37.85 -8.89 52.42
N ALA A 114 -38.61 -8.75 51.33
CA ALA A 114 -40.05 -8.53 51.37
C ALA A 114 -40.79 -9.72 52.01
N GLU A 115 -40.42 -10.96 51.66
CA GLU A 115 -40.99 -12.18 52.24
C GLU A 115 -40.74 -12.31 53.74
N ARG A 116 -39.67 -11.71 54.27
CA ARG A 116 -39.39 -11.67 55.71
C ARG A 116 -40.14 -10.58 56.47
N GLN A 117 -40.67 -9.59 55.76
CA GLN A 117 -41.37 -8.44 56.33
C GLN A 117 -42.90 -8.59 56.32
N MET A 118 -43.42 -9.62 55.64
CA MET A 118 -44.82 -10.08 55.78
C MET A 118 -44.93 -11.19 56.83
#